data_AF-A0A2E3D935-F1
#
_entry.id   AF-A0A2E3D935-F1
#
_cell.length_a   1.000
_cell.length_b   1.000
_cell.length_c   1.000
_cell.angle_alpha   90.00
_cell.angle_beta   90.00
_cell.angle_gamma   90.00
#
_symmetry.space_group_name_H-M   'P 1'
#
loop_
_entity.id
_entity.type
_entity.pdbx_description
1 polymer ?
#
loop_
_entity_poly.entity_id
_entity_poly.type
_entity_poly.pdbx_seq_one_letter_code
_entity_poly.pdbx_strand_id
1 'polypeptide(L)' 'MKIGFLANGFPDSENFLALLAEELGELEPGIEGEFFNKGNASVGASEELLSDITRDCEAVIAAYGH' A
#
# COMPACT_ATOMS: atom_id res chain seq x y z
N MET A 1 -6.08 -4.21 12.86
CA MET A 1 -4.69 -4.33 12.35
C MET A 1 -4.56 -3.41 11.16
N LYS A 2 -3.60 -2.49 11.16
CA LYS A 2 -3.44 -1.54 10.05
C LYS A 2 -2.44 -2.05 9.02
N ILE A 3 -2.88 -2.17 7.77
CA ILE A 3 -2.06 -2.63 6.64
C ILE A 3 -1.85 -1.48 5.66
N GLY A 4 -0.59 -1.19 5.36
CA GLY A 4 -0.21 -0.24 4.32
C GLY A 4 -0.27 -0.86 2.94
N PHE A 5 -0.94 -0.21 1.99
CA PHE A 5 -1.01 -0.59 0.59
C PHE A 5 -0.17 0.39 -0.23
N LEU A 6 1.01 -0.05 -0.66
CA LEU A 6 2.00 0.81 -1.32
C LEU A 6 2.01 0.62 -2.83
N ALA A 7 1.48 1.60 -3.56
CA ALA A 7 1.62 1.69 -5.00
C ALA A 7 3.04 2.15 -5.38
N ASN A 8 3.73 1.36 -6.19
CA ASN A 8 5.12 1.63 -6.56
C ASN A 8 5.26 2.70 -7.67
N GLY A 9 4.17 3.14 -8.29
CA GLY A 9 4.14 4.12 -9.38
C GLY A 9 4.06 3.51 -10.78
N PHE A 10 3.76 2.22 -10.90
CA PHE A 10 3.33 1.61 -12.17
C PHE A 10 1.84 1.91 -12.42
N PRO A 11 1.39 1.95 -13.69
CA PRO A 11 -0.04 1.99 -14.01
C PRO A 11 -0.80 0.87 -13.28
N ASP A 12 -2.04 1.17 -12.88
CA ASP A 12 -2.97 0.24 -12.21
C ASP A 12 -2.55 -0.30 -10.84
N SER A 13 -1.38 0.04 -10.30
CA SER A 13 -0.95 -0.38 -8.97
C SER A 13 -1.94 0.05 -7.88
N GLU A 14 -2.47 1.27 -7.96
CA GLU A 14 -3.47 1.78 -7.01
C GLU A 14 -4.80 1.04 -7.14
N ASN A 15 -5.26 0.80 -8.37
CA ASN A 15 -6.51 0.08 -8.63
C ASN A 15 -6.44 -1.37 -8.12
N PHE A 16 -5.34 -2.05 -8.39
CA PHE A 16 -5.10 -3.41 -7.89
C PHE A 16 -5.10 -3.46 -6.36
N LEU A 17 -4.40 -2.53 -5.71
CA LEU A 17 -4.32 -2.49 -4.26
C LEU A 17 -5.67 -2.12 -3.61
N ALA A 18 -6.47 -1.26 -4.24
CA ALA A 18 -7.81 -0.93 -3.76
C ALA A 18 -8.73 -2.16 -3.77
N LEU A 19 -8.75 -2.92 -4.88
CA LEU A 19 -9.51 -4.17 -4.97
C LEU A 19 -9.02 -5.20 -3.95
N LEU A 20 -7.70 -5.33 -3.78
CA LEU A 20 -7.13 -6.24 -2.80
C LEU A 20 -7.52 -5.86 -1.36
N ALA A 21 -7.53 -4.56 -1.04
CA ALA A 21 -7.94 -4.08 0.28
C ALA A 21 -9.42 -4.36 0.57
N GLU A 22 -10.29 -4.20 -0.43
CA GLU A 22 -11.72 -4.52 -0.34
C GLU A 22 -11.92 -6.01 -0.01
N GLU A 23 -11.36 -6.90 -0.81
CA GLU A 23 -11.47 -8.36 -0.63
C GLU A 23 -10.84 -8.83 0.70
N LEU A 24 -9.70 -8.24 1.11
CA LEU A 24 -9.09 -8.55 2.40
C LEU A 24 -9.97 -8.10 3.58
N GLY A 25 -10.62 -6.94 3.46
CA GLY A 25 -11.54 -6.43 4.46
C GLY A 25 -12.80 -7.28 4.60
N GLU A 26 -13.28 -7.88 3.51
CA GLU A 26 -14.39 -8.84 3.56
C GLU A 26 -14.00 -10.15 4.25
N LEU A 27 -12.77 -10.63 4.03
CA LEU A 27 -12.27 -11.87 4.63
C LEU A 27 -11.91 -11.72 6.12
N GLU A 28 -11.35 -10.57 6.51
CA GLU A 28 -10.95 -10.27 7.88
C GLU A 28 -11.37 -8.83 8.25
N PRO A 29 -12.57 -8.64 8.84
CA PRO A 29 -13.10 -7.32 9.18
C PRO A 29 -12.25 -6.50 10.15
N GLY A 30 -11.25 -7.11 10.80
CA GLY A 30 -10.29 -6.42 11.66
C GLY A 30 -9.15 -5.71 10.90
N ILE A 31 -9.07 -5.83 9.57
CA ILE A 31 -8.07 -5.14 8.74
C ILE A 31 -8.55 -3.73 8.39
N GLU A 32 -7.69 -2.75 8.64
CA GLU A 32 -7.85 -1.36 8.19
C GLU A 32 -6.77 -1.04 7.16
N GLY A 33 -7.17 -0.56 5.98
CA GLY A 33 -6.24 -0.21 4.90
C GLY A 33 -5.82 1.25 4.92
N GLU A 34 -4.51 1.49 4.82
CA GLU A 34 -3.90 2.82 4.63
C GLU A 34 -3.18 2.83 3.27
N PHE A 35 -3.45 3.82 2.41
CA PHE A 35 -2.95 3.83 1.03
C PHE A 35 -1.80 4.81 0.83
N PHE A 36 -0.74 4.33 0.21
CA PHE A 36 0.47 5.09 -0.08
C PHE A 36 0.81 5.00 -1.56
N ASN A 37 1.29 6.10 -2.14
CA ASN A 37 1.75 6.12 -3.52
C ASN A 37 3.14 6.76 -3.61
N LYS A 38 4.10 5.98 -4.10
CA LYS A 38 5.48 6.45 -4.32
C LYS A 38 5.59 7.42 -5.51
N GLY A 39 4.62 7.41 -6.42
CA GLY A 39 4.50 8.30 -7.57
C GLY A 39 5.46 8.03 -8.73
N ASN A 40 6.61 7.40 -8.49
CA ASN A 40 7.60 7.12 -9.53
C ASN A 40 8.24 5.74 -9.35
N ALA A 41 8.04 4.84 -10.31
CA ALA A 41 8.53 3.47 -10.29
C ALA A 41 10.06 3.34 -10.28
N SER A 42 10.78 4.33 -10.79
CA SER A 42 12.23 4.29 -11.02
C SER A 42 13.07 4.81 -9.84
N VAL A 43 12.43 5.36 -8.80
CA VAL A 43 13.12 5.87 -7.60
C VAL A 43 12.69 5.10 -6.36
N GLY A 44 13.54 5.04 -5.34
CA GLY A 44 13.18 4.50 -4.03
C GLY A 44 12.10 5.34 -3.34
N ALA A 45 11.39 4.75 -2.37
CA ALA A 45 10.46 5.50 -1.52
C ALA A 45 11.21 6.59 -0.75
N SER A 46 10.57 7.75 -0.54
CA SER A 46 11.15 8.81 0.29
C SER A 46 11.24 8.36 1.75
N GLU A 47 12.17 8.94 2.51
CA GLU A 47 12.29 8.67 3.94
C GLU A 47 11.00 9.06 4.70
N GLU A 48 10.32 10.11 4.27
CA GLU A 48 9.02 10.52 4.80
C GLU A 48 7.96 9.43 4.61
N LEU A 49 7.83 8.88 3.40
CA LEU A 49 6.88 7.82 3.11
C LEU A 49 7.18 6.56 3.93
N LEU A 50 8.45 6.19 4.06
CA LEU A 50 8.88 5.06 4.87
C LEU A 50 8.60 5.30 6.36
N SER A 51 8.81 6.52 6.84
CA SER A 51 8.53 6.93 8.21
C SER A 51 7.03 6.84 8.53
N ASP A 52 6.16 7.32 7.63
CA ASP A 52 4.71 7.24 7.81
C ASP A 52 4.24 5.78 7.82
N ILE A 53 4.69 4.97 6.86
CA ILE A 53 4.38 3.54 6.80
C ILE A 53 4.80 2.81 8.08
N THR A 54 6.02 3.05 8.57
CA THR A 54 6.54 2.33 9.75
C THR A 54 5.93 2.80 11.07
N ARG A 55 5.46 4.05 11.12
CA ARG A 55 4.76 4.60 12.29
C ARG A 55 3.33 4.10 12.37
N ASP A 56 2.64 4.05 11.23
CA ASP A 56 1.19 3.93 11.21
C ASP A 56 0.72 2.50 10.85
N CYS A 57 1.56 1.65 10.24
CA CYS A 57 1.15 0.31 9.80
C CYS A 57 1.90 -0.83 10.50
N GLU A 58 1.21 -1.96 10.70
CA GLU A 58 1.78 -3.20 11.24
C GLU A 58 2.40 -4.09 10.15
N ALA A 59 1.91 -3.97 8.92
CA ALA A 59 2.40 -4.69 7.75
C ALA A 59 2.19 -3.86 6.48
N VAL A 60 2.86 -4.26 5.39
CA VAL A 60 2.77 -3.57 4.09
C VAL A 60 2.62 -4.57 2.96
N ILE A 61 1.68 -4.30 2.06
CA ILE A 61 1.54 -4.96 0.77
C ILE A 61 1.92 -3.95 -0.31
N ALA A 62 2.96 -4.27 -1.09
CA ALA A 62 3.41 -3.42 -2.19
C ALA A 62 3.06 -4.05 -3.54
N ALA A 63 2.51 -3.24 -4.45
CA ALA A 63 2.33 -3.63 -5.84
C ALA A 63 3.53 -3.19 -6.67
N TYR A 64 4.29 -4.15 -7.18
CA TYR A 64 5.43 -3.94 -8.06
C TYR A 64 5.29 -4.80 -9.30
N GLY A 65 5.23 -4.18 -10.48
CA GLY A 65 5.14 -4.90 -11.74
C GLY A 65 4.13 -4.26 -12.70
N HIS A 66 4.13 -4.78 -13.93
CA HIS A 66 3.21 -4.41 -15.00
C HIS A 66 2.13 -5.46 -15.17
#